data_AF-A3MXW9-F1
#
_entry.id   AF-A3MXW9-F1
#
_cell.length_a   1.000
_cell.length_b   1.000
_cell.length_c   1.000
_cell.angle_alpha   90.00
_cell.angle_beta   90.00
_cell.angle_gamma   90.00
#
_symmetry.space_group_name_H-M   'P 1'
#
loop_
_entity.id
_entity.type
_entity.pdbx_description
1 polymer ?
#
loop_
_entity_poly.entity_id
_entity_poly.type
_entity_poly.pdbx_seq_one_letter_code
_entity_poly.pdbx_strand_id
1 'polypeptide(L)'
;MCKIFGGWGSGVHVRLNVLNLIFEPPVEKITLQELVARVERGENVEVVDYEGNLVVVDKVKGVVKGDFSQEDLSELKKRKPRGKPTKEQLALAAEIAKLLAEARQRFKIVYGPKEVTIRVGSGFIRVTEDDVRLAGYSGLEEAPLPLIIDTLRKYGEVKLLKPLK
;
A
#
# COMPACT_ATOMS: atom_id res chain seq x y z
N MET A 1 -19.42 15.70 73.83
CA MET A 1 -18.01 15.66 74.27
C MET A 1 -17.13 15.60 73.02
N CYS A 2 -16.11 16.45 72.97
CA CYS A 2 -14.99 16.66 72.01
C CYS A 2 -15.03 16.07 70.58
N LYS A 3 -14.87 16.79 69.45
CA LYS A 3 -13.87 17.80 68.95
C LYS A 3 -12.77 17.19 68.02
N ILE A 4 -12.69 17.75 66.79
CA ILE A 4 -11.54 17.95 65.84
C ILE A 4 -10.94 16.66 65.21
N PHE A 5 -10.63 16.49 63.91
CA PHE A 5 -9.91 17.25 62.84
C PHE A 5 -10.36 16.69 61.45
N GLY A 6 -10.18 17.26 60.27
CA GLY A 6 -9.40 18.39 59.74
C GLY A 6 -9.11 18.14 58.24
N GLY A 7 -8.98 19.21 57.44
CA GLY A 7 -8.35 19.24 56.08
C GLY A 7 -9.28 18.83 54.92
N TRP A 8 -9.83 19.72 54.09
CA TRP A 8 -9.16 20.54 53.06
C TRP A 8 -8.04 19.79 52.33
N GLY A 9 -8.41 19.09 51.25
CA GLY A 9 -7.52 18.50 50.27
C GLY A 9 -8.03 18.83 48.87
N SER A 10 -7.42 19.84 48.28
CA SER A 10 -7.62 20.41 46.97
C SER A 10 -7.68 19.34 45.88
N GLY A 11 -8.55 19.58 44.89
CA GLY A 11 -8.62 18.75 43.69
C GLY A 11 -7.25 18.60 43.04
N VAL A 12 -6.89 17.35 42.79
CA VAL A 12 -6.00 17.00 41.69
C VAL A 12 -6.84 16.09 40.80
N HIS A 13 -7.62 16.73 39.92
CA HIS A 13 -8.08 16.07 38.71
C HIS A 13 -6.81 15.76 37.93
N VAL A 14 -6.33 14.52 38.03
CA VAL A 14 -5.28 14.00 37.18
C VAL A 14 -5.88 13.97 35.78
N ARG A 15 -5.72 15.07 35.03
CA ARG A 15 -5.82 15.04 33.58
C ARG A 15 -4.68 14.15 33.11
N LEU A 16 -4.99 12.86 32.96
CA LEU A 16 -4.21 11.97 32.12
C LEU A 16 -4.16 12.64 30.75
N ASN A 17 -3.05 13.33 30.49
CA ASN A 17 -2.73 13.89 29.21
C ASN A 17 -2.47 12.69 28.30
N VAL A 18 -3.52 12.22 27.63
CA VAL A 18 -3.45 11.20 26.59
C VAL A 18 -2.81 11.88 25.37
N LEU A 19 -1.54 12.27 25.51
CA LEU A 19 -0.68 12.63 24.41
C LEU A 19 -0.48 11.35 23.62
N ASN A 20 -1.26 11.23 22.54
CA ASN A 20 -0.79 10.75 21.25
C ASN A 20 0.29 9.67 21.38
N LEU A 21 -0.12 8.45 21.70
CA LEU A 21 0.56 7.26 21.22
C LEU A 21 0.37 7.26 19.69
N ILE A 22 1.14 8.11 19.00
CA ILE A 22 1.33 8.00 17.57
C ILE A 22 2.06 6.67 17.43
N PHE A 23 1.30 5.64 17.11
CA PHE A 23 1.81 4.37 16.65
C PHE A 23 2.47 4.67 15.30
N GLU A 24 3.65 5.29 15.31
CA GLU A 24 4.44 5.45 14.10
C GLU A 24 4.68 4.03 13.59
N PRO A 25 4.11 3.65 12.44
CA PRO A 25 4.38 2.34 11.89
C PRO A 25 5.89 2.24 11.66
N PRO A 26 6.51 1.05 11.80
CA PRO A 26 7.95 0.90 11.64
C PRO A 26 8.34 1.22 10.20
N VAL A 27 8.68 2.48 9.95
CA VAL A 27 9.18 2.98 8.67
C VAL A 27 10.63 2.53 8.48
N GLU A 28 10.93 2.00 7.30
CA GLU A 28 12.23 1.52 6.90
C GLU A 28 12.78 2.40 5.78
N LYS A 29 14.07 2.74 5.84
CA LYS A 29 14.75 3.53 4.81
C LYS A 29 15.55 2.60 3.92
N ILE A 30 15.21 2.55 2.65
CA ILE A 30 15.85 1.66 1.67
C ILE A 30 16.33 2.45 0.44
N THR A 31 17.26 1.85 -0.32
CA THR A 31 17.68 2.43 -1.61
C THR A 31 16.64 2.14 -2.70
N LEU A 32 16.68 2.91 -3.79
CA LEU A 32 15.82 2.65 -4.95
C LEU A 32 16.05 1.24 -5.53
N GLN A 33 17.29 0.75 -5.54
CA GLN A 33 17.62 -0.60 -5.99
C GLN A 33 16.96 -1.67 -5.11
N GLU A 34 16.99 -1.50 -3.79
CA GLU A 34 16.34 -2.44 -2.86
C GLU A 34 14.81 -2.38 -2.99
N LEU A 35 14.22 -1.20 -3.20
CA LEU A 35 12.80 -1.06 -3.49
C LEU A 35 12.42 -1.89 -4.72
N VAL A 36 13.11 -1.68 -5.84
CA VAL A 36 12.87 -2.42 -7.09
C VAL A 36 13.00 -3.93 -6.85
N ALA A 37 14.05 -4.37 -6.16
CA ALA A 37 14.25 -5.78 -5.84
C ALA A 37 13.09 -6.37 -5.00
N ARG A 38 12.55 -5.63 -4.03
CA ARG A 38 11.36 -6.07 -3.25
C ARG A 38 10.14 -6.23 -4.14
N VAL A 39 9.91 -5.29 -5.03
CA VAL A 39 8.79 -5.32 -5.99
C VAL A 39 8.95 -6.51 -6.95
N GLU A 40 10.15 -6.78 -7.46
CA GLU A 40 10.43 -7.96 -8.31
C GLU A 40 10.22 -9.28 -7.58
N ARG A 41 10.46 -9.32 -6.25
CA ARG A 41 10.15 -10.50 -5.41
C ARG A 41 8.65 -10.67 -5.12
N GLY A 42 7.82 -9.70 -5.51
CA GLY A 42 6.38 -9.70 -5.27
C GLY A 42 6.03 -9.34 -3.82
N GLU A 43 6.90 -8.59 -3.15
CA GLU A 43 6.62 -8.06 -1.82
C GLU A 43 5.72 -6.84 -1.93
N ASN A 44 4.68 -6.78 -1.09
CA ASN A 44 3.87 -5.57 -0.97
C ASN A 44 4.76 -4.45 -0.42
N VAL A 45 4.63 -3.26 -0.98
CA VAL A 45 5.41 -2.09 -0.54
C VAL A 45 4.52 -0.85 -0.46
N GLU A 46 4.80 0.01 0.50
CA GLU A 46 4.15 1.31 0.64
C GLU A 46 5.22 2.38 0.82
N VAL A 47 5.42 3.19 -0.21
CA VAL A 47 6.35 4.32 -0.18
C VAL A 47 5.64 5.51 0.42
N VAL A 48 6.00 5.86 1.65
CA VAL A 48 5.38 6.93 2.41
C VAL A 48 6.11 8.26 2.26
N ASP A 49 7.44 8.24 2.05
CA ASP A 49 8.21 9.47 1.87
C ASP A 49 9.58 9.24 1.20
N TYR A 50 10.33 10.32 1.00
CA TYR A 50 11.69 10.30 0.46
C TYR A 50 12.62 11.18 1.28
N GLU A 51 13.75 10.62 1.74
CA GLU A 51 14.78 11.34 2.48
C GLU A 51 16.09 11.34 1.68
N GLY A 52 16.40 12.46 1.03
CA GLY A 52 17.59 12.57 0.18
C GLY A 52 17.54 11.57 -0.98
N ASN A 53 18.38 10.55 -0.92
CA ASN A 53 18.48 9.44 -1.89
C ASN A 53 17.84 8.13 -1.38
N LEU A 54 17.23 8.16 -0.21
CA LEU A 54 16.59 7.00 0.40
C LEU A 54 15.07 7.11 0.22
N VAL A 55 14.46 5.96 -0.01
CA VAL A 55 13.01 5.79 -0.06
C VAL A 55 12.56 5.34 1.33
N VAL A 56 11.62 6.09 1.92
CA VAL A 56 10.99 5.73 3.19
C VAL A 56 9.80 4.84 2.87
N VAL A 57 9.94 3.56 3.22
CA VAL A 57 8.95 2.52 2.97
C VAL A 57 8.34 2.12 4.30
N ASP A 58 7.02 2.17 4.40
CA ASP A 58 6.33 1.53 5.51
C ASP A 58 6.34 0.02 5.29
N LYS A 59 6.67 -0.73 6.35
CA LYS A 59 6.47 -2.17 6.39
C LYS A 59 4.97 -2.46 6.39
N VAL A 60 4.38 -2.46 5.20
CA VAL A 60 3.20 -3.28 4.94
C VAL A 60 3.61 -4.71 5.30
N LYS A 61 3.03 -5.23 6.39
CA LYS A 61 3.28 -6.58 6.91
C LYS A 61 3.02 -7.62 5.81
N GLY A 62 3.98 -7.87 4.92
CA GLY A 62 4.09 -9.11 4.16
C GLY A 62 4.59 -10.14 5.16
N VAL A 63 3.91 -11.25 5.40
CA VAL A 63 3.43 -12.23 4.44
C VAL A 63 2.25 -12.95 5.10
N VAL A 64 1.05 -12.96 4.52
CA VAL A 64 0.16 -14.12 4.76
C VAL A 64 0.40 -15.08 3.61
N LYS A 65 1.52 -15.80 3.72
CA LYS A 65 1.51 -17.23 3.39
C LYS A 65 0.43 -17.75 4.31
N GLY A 66 -0.78 -17.85 3.80
CA GLY A 66 -1.77 -18.65 4.48
C GLY A 66 -1.19 -20.05 4.45
N ASP A 67 -0.63 -20.49 5.57
CA ASP A 67 -0.72 -21.88 5.99
C ASP A 67 -2.21 -22.18 6.10
N PHE A 68 -2.87 -22.34 4.95
CA PHE A 68 -4.15 -22.99 4.90
C PHE A 68 -3.81 -24.48 4.87
N SER A 69 -3.93 -25.13 6.01
CA SER A 69 -4.27 -26.55 6.09
C SER A 69 -5.28 -26.84 4.98
N GLN A 70 -4.96 -27.80 4.11
CA GLN A 70 -5.84 -28.21 3.00
C GLN A 70 -7.25 -28.62 3.48
N GLU A 71 -7.39 -28.88 4.78
CA GLU A 71 -8.57 -29.39 5.45
C GLU A 71 -9.66 -28.32 5.68
N ASP A 72 -9.32 -27.03 5.81
CA ASP A 72 -10.28 -25.94 6.10
C ASP A 72 -10.99 -25.35 4.86
N LEU A 73 -10.59 -25.74 3.64
CA LEU A 73 -11.02 -25.08 2.38
C LEU A 73 -11.99 -25.91 1.53
N SER A 74 -12.63 -26.93 2.10
CA SER A 74 -13.54 -27.82 1.37
C SER A 74 -14.92 -27.21 1.08
N GLU A 75 -15.36 -26.17 1.80
CA GLU A 75 -16.76 -25.71 1.74
C GLU A 75 -17.03 -24.42 0.96
N LEU A 76 -16.01 -23.62 0.63
CA LEU A 76 -16.21 -22.33 -0.06
C LEU A 76 -15.77 -22.41 -1.54
N LYS A 77 -16.44 -23.26 -2.32
CA LYS A 77 -16.33 -23.35 -3.79
C LYS A 77 -17.03 -22.15 -4.48
N LYS A 78 -16.44 -20.97 -4.40
CA LYS A 78 -16.53 -19.96 -5.46
C LYS A 78 -15.10 -19.53 -5.82
N ARG A 79 -14.66 -19.97 -7.00
CA ARG A 79 -13.27 -19.95 -7.49
C ARG A 79 -12.70 -18.52 -7.47
N LYS A 80 -12.05 -18.13 -6.37
CA LYS A 80 -11.03 -17.08 -6.43
C LYS A 80 -9.87 -17.64 -7.26
N PRO A 81 -9.34 -16.91 -8.26
CA PRO A 81 -8.13 -17.33 -8.93
C PRO A 81 -7.05 -17.60 -7.87
N ARG A 82 -6.52 -18.82 -7.84
CA ARG A 82 -5.40 -19.20 -6.99
C ARG A 82 -4.13 -18.98 -7.80
N GLY A 83 -3.18 -18.20 -7.29
CA GLY A 83 -1.91 -17.97 -7.99
C GLY A 83 -1.14 -16.78 -7.46
N LYS A 84 0.17 -16.79 -7.70
CA LYS A 84 1.04 -15.61 -7.53
C LYS A 84 0.86 -14.66 -8.73
N PRO A 85 1.26 -13.39 -8.61
CA PRO A 85 1.42 -12.50 -9.77
C PRO A 85 2.31 -13.15 -10.83
N THR A 86 2.02 -12.88 -12.10
CA THR A 86 2.86 -13.38 -13.21
C THR A 86 4.21 -12.67 -13.22
N LYS A 87 5.22 -13.26 -13.89
CA LYS A 87 6.53 -12.61 -14.03
C LYS A 87 6.44 -11.26 -14.74
N GLU A 88 5.55 -11.16 -15.74
CA GLU A 88 5.31 -9.93 -16.48
C GLU A 88 4.69 -8.85 -15.58
N GLN A 89 3.74 -9.23 -14.70
CA GLN A 89 3.17 -8.35 -13.69
C GLN A 89 4.20 -7.85 -12.68
N LEU A 90 5.12 -8.72 -12.25
CA LEU A 90 6.22 -8.33 -11.36
C LEU A 90 7.18 -7.35 -12.04
N ALA A 91 7.58 -7.65 -13.28
CA ALA A 91 8.44 -6.78 -14.07
C ALA A 91 7.80 -5.41 -14.33
N LEU A 92 6.52 -5.38 -14.72
CA LEU A 92 5.76 -4.15 -14.91
C LEU A 92 5.69 -3.34 -13.61
N ALA A 93 5.37 -3.99 -12.50
CA ALA A 93 5.28 -3.32 -11.21
C ALA A 93 6.63 -2.73 -10.79
N ALA A 94 7.75 -3.44 -11.03
CA ALA A 94 9.10 -2.99 -10.73
C ALA A 94 9.49 -1.77 -11.59
N GLU A 95 9.17 -1.79 -12.88
CA GLU A 95 9.39 -0.65 -13.78
C GLU A 95 8.57 0.57 -13.35
N ILE A 96 7.29 0.39 -13.02
CA ILE A 96 6.44 1.46 -12.51
C ILE A 96 6.97 1.99 -11.18
N ALA A 97 7.35 1.11 -10.25
CA ALA A 97 7.90 1.50 -8.95
C ALA A 97 9.16 2.37 -9.12
N LYS A 98 10.04 1.99 -10.06
CA LYS A 98 11.22 2.77 -10.41
C LYS A 98 10.85 4.16 -10.92
N LEU A 99 9.97 4.26 -11.93
CA LEU A 99 9.56 5.54 -12.51
C LEU A 99 8.91 6.46 -11.49
N LEU A 100 8.03 5.91 -10.64
CA LEU A 100 7.38 6.67 -9.56
C LEU A 100 8.38 7.11 -8.49
N ALA A 101 9.35 6.26 -8.14
CA ALA A 101 10.38 6.58 -7.15
C ALA A 101 11.37 7.65 -7.65
N GLU A 102 11.78 7.59 -8.92
CA GLU A 102 12.60 8.62 -9.54
C GLU A 102 11.87 9.97 -9.58
N ALA A 103 10.56 9.96 -9.82
CA ALA A 103 9.69 11.13 -9.75
C ALA A 103 9.28 11.53 -8.31
N ARG A 104 9.83 10.86 -7.28
CA ARG A 104 9.56 11.08 -5.85
C ARG A 104 8.07 11.06 -5.49
N GLN A 105 7.29 10.23 -6.17
CA GLN A 105 5.86 10.08 -5.91
C GLN A 105 5.60 9.09 -4.78
N ARG A 106 4.65 9.38 -3.91
CA ARG A 106 4.20 8.42 -2.88
C ARG A 106 3.25 7.42 -3.52
N PHE A 107 3.46 6.13 -3.27
CA PHE A 107 2.64 5.08 -3.87
C PHE A 107 2.63 3.82 -3.03
N LYS A 108 1.66 2.95 -3.30
CA LYS A 108 1.53 1.64 -2.65
C LYS A 108 1.30 0.57 -3.70
N ILE A 109 2.07 -0.51 -3.63
CA ILE A 109 1.91 -1.69 -4.49
C ILE A 109 1.44 -2.84 -3.63
N VAL A 110 0.33 -3.44 -4.04
CA VAL A 110 -0.26 -4.61 -3.40
C VAL A 110 -0.47 -5.68 -4.45
N TYR A 111 0.10 -6.86 -4.18
CA TYR A 111 -0.06 -8.05 -5.00
C TYR A 111 -1.28 -8.85 -4.54
N GLY A 112 -2.19 -9.10 -5.49
CA GLY A 112 -3.30 -10.01 -5.34
C GLY A 112 -3.08 -11.29 -6.15
N PRO A 113 -4.07 -12.20 -6.16
CA PRO A 113 -3.98 -13.42 -6.94
C PRO A 113 -4.06 -13.09 -8.44
N LYS A 114 -2.94 -13.29 -9.16
CA LYS A 114 -2.79 -12.94 -10.60
C LYS A 114 -3.12 -11.47 -10.92
N GLU A 115 -2.93 -10.57 -9.97
CA GLU A 115 -3.18 -9.15 -10.16
C GLU A 115 -2.21 -8.28 -9.34
N VAL A 116 -1.99 -7.06 -9.82
CA VAL A 116 -1.24 -6.03 -9.11
C VAL A 116 -2.11 -4.80 -8.98
N THR A 117 -2.19 -4.25 -7.77
CA THR A 117 -2.84 -2.96 -7.53
C THR A 117 -1.80 -1.94 -7.11
N ILE A 118 -1.68 -0.86 -7.89
CA ILE A 118 -0.78 0.26 -7.63
C ILE A 118 -1.66 1.46 -7.27
N ARG A 119 -1.60 1.92 -6.02
CA ARG A 119 -2.26 3.15 -5.58
C ARG A 119 -1.27 4.30 -5.66
N VAL A 120 -1.65 5.36 -6.35
CA VAL A 120 -0.80 6.53 -6.52
C VAL A 120 -1.67 7.78 -6.72
N GLY A 121 -1.37 8.84 -5.96
CA GLY A 121 -2.19 10.04 -5.93
C GLY A 121 -3.59 9.77 -5.36
N SER A 122 -4.62 10.27 -6.04
CA SER A 122 -6.04 10.09 -5.69
C SER A 122 -6.64 8.77 -6.18
N GLY A 123 -5.94 8.05 -7.07
CA GLY A 123 -6.47 6.91 -7.79
C GLY A 123 -5.76 5.59 -7.50
N PHE A 124 -6.19 4.57 -8.23
CA PHE A 124 -5.52 3.28 -8.26
C PHE A 124 -5.55 2.67 -9.65
N ILE A 125 -4.53 1.86 -9.90
CA ILE A 125 -4.26 1.16 -11.15
C ILE A 125 -4.30 -0.32 -10.82
N ARG A 126 -5.24 -1.03 -11.43
CA ARG A 126 -5.36 -2.48 -11.28
C ARG A 126 -4.91 -3.15 -12.56
N VAL A 127 -3.88 -3.96 -12.45
CA VAL A 127 -3.30 -4.74 -13.55
C VAL A 127 -3.74 -6.19 -13.36
N THR A 128 -4.44 -6.74 -14.35
CA THR A 128 -4.79 -8.17 -14.41
C THR A 128 -3.92 -8.87 -15.47
N GLU A 129 -4.20 -10.13 -15.79
CA GLU A 129 -3.50 -10.82 -16.89
C GLU A 129 -3.83 -10.20 -18.26
N ASP A 130 -5.05 -9.68 -18.43
CA ASP A 130 -5.56 -9.27 -19.75
C ASP A 130 -5.70 -7.76 -19.91
N ASP A 131 -5.91 -7.02 -18.82
CA ASP A 131 -6.22 -5.59 -18.87
C ASP A 131 -5.59 -4.76 -17.74
N VAL A 132 -5.48 -3.45 -18.01
CA VAL A 132 -5.10 -2.43 -17.02
C VAL A 132 -6.30 -1.53 -16.80
N ARG A 133 -6.75 -1.40 -15.55
CA ARG A 133 -7.88 -0.56 -15.17
C ARG A 133 -7.42 0.60 -14.31
N LEU A 134 -7.74 1.81 -14.75
CA LEU A 134 -7.45 3.05 -14.04
C LEU A 134 -8.74 3.55 -13.38
N ALA A 135 -8.71 3.80 -12.07
CA ALA A 135 -9.84 4.34 -11.33
C ALA A 135 -9.41 5.55 -10.51
N GLY A 136 -10.30 6.55 -10.40
CA GLY A 136 -10.03 7.78 -9.65
C GLY A 136 -9.30 8.87 -10.44
N TYR A 137 -9.16 8.69 -11.75
CA TYR A 137 -8.58 9.69 -12.65
C TYR A 137 -9.64 10.24 -13.62
N SER A 138 -9.59 11.53 -13.88
CA SER A 138 -10.48 12.23 -14.82
C SER A 138 -10.04 12.05 -16.27
N GLY A 139 -8.76 11.76 -16.50
CA GLY A 139 -8.18 11.53 -17.83
C GLY A 139 -6.76 10.96 -17.73
N LEU A 140 -6.18 10.58 -18.87
CA LEU A 140 -4.82 10.00 -18.93
C LEU A 140 -3.70 11.05 -18.78
N GLU A 141 -4.05 12.33 -18.87
CA GLU A 141 -3.12 13.47 -18.72
C GLU A 141 -2.93 13.86 -17.25
N GLU A 142 -3.71 13.28 -16.34
CA GLU A 142 -3.65 13.59 -14.91
C GLU A 142 -2.43 12.95 -14.25
N ALA A 143 -1.66 13.75 -13.50
CA ALA A 143 -0.50 13.24 -12.78
C ALA A 143 -0.91 12.17 -11.74
N PRO A 144 -0.15 11.07 -11.58
CA PRO A 144 1.14 10.77 -12.22
C PRO A 144 1.02 9.84 -13.45
N LEU A 145 -0.16 9.72 -14.06
CA LEU A 145 -0.37 8.78 -15.17
C LEU A 145 0.56 9.00 -16.37
N PRO A 146 0.84 10.23 -16.84
CA PRO A 146 1.75 10.45 -17.97
C PRO A 146 3.14 9.82 -17.78
N LEU A 147 3.60 9.63 -16.54
CA LEU A 147 4.90 9.03 -16.25
C LEU A 147 4.93 7.52 -16.51
N ILE A 148 3.79 6.85 -16.39
CA ILE A 148 3.69 5.38 -16.36
C ILE A 148 2.78 4.82 -17.46
N ILE A 149 2.05 5.69 -18.18
CA ILE A 149 1.05 5.29 -19.15
C ILE A 149 1.65 4.51 -20.33
N ASP A 150 2.84 4.87 -20.77
CA ASP A 150 3.53 4.18 -21.86
C ASP A 150 3.92 2.75 -21.45
N THR A 151 4.39 2.58 -20.22
CA THR A 151 4.69 1.27 -19.65
C THR A 151 3.43 0.42 -19.50
N LEU A 152 2.32 1.01 -19.03
CA LEU A 152 1.03 0.31 -18.92
C LEU A 152 0.47 -0.12 -20.28
N ARG A 153 0.56 0.74 -21.30
CA ARG A 153 0.10 0.45 -22.67
C ARG A 153 0.91 -0.63 -23.37
N LYS A 154 2.21 -0.76 -23.04
CA LYS A 154 3.06 -1.85 -23.54
C LYS A 154 2.64 -3.21 -22.98
N TYR A 155 2.12 -3.23 -21.76
CA TYR A 155 1.66 -4.45 -21.12
C TYR A 155 0.29 -4.91 -21.66
N GLY A 156 -0.68 -4.00 -21.76
CA GLY A 156 -2.01 -4.38 -22.19
C GLY A 156 -2.99 -3.22 -22.42
N GLU A 157 -4.25 -3.57 -22.63
CA GLU A 157 -5.31 -2.60 -22.89
C GLU A 157 -5.61 -1.76 -21.64
N VAL A 158 -5.44 -0.44 -21.74
CA VAL A 158 -5.69 0.50 -20.65
C VAL A 158 -7.13 1.03 -20.70
N LYS A 159 -7.92 0.70 -19.68
CA LYS A 159 -9.32 1.11 -19.51
C LYS A 159 -9.47 2.09 -18.36
N LEU A 160 -10.01 3.27 -18.65
CA LEU A 160 -10.36 4.25 -17.63
C LEU A 160 -11.78 3.97 -17.11
N LEU A 161 -11.88 3.58 -15.84
CA LEU A 161 -13.14 3.30 -15.17
C LEU A 161 -13.83 4.62 -14.82
N LYS A 162 -15.04 4.81 -15.35
CA LYS A 162 -15.87 5.95 -15.00
C LYS A 162 -16.48 5.74 -13.61
N PRO A 163 -16.60 6.79 -12.77
CA PRO A 163 -17.32 6.71 -11.52
C PRO A 163 -18.78 6.31 -11.80
N LEU A 164 -19.29 5.37 -11.01
CA LEU A 164 -20.69 4.98 -11.04
C LEU A 164 -21.51 6.18 -10.52
N LYS A 165 -22.34 6.76 -11.38
CA LYS A 165 -23.31 7.79 -11.02
C LYS A 165 -24.52 7.17 -10.34
#